data_AF-A0A942G1W3-F1
#
_entry.id   AF-A0A942G1W3-F1
#
_cell.length_a   1.000
_cell.length_b   1.000
_cell.length_c   1.000
_cell.angle_alpha   90.00
_cell.angle_beta   90.00
_cell.angle_gamma   90.00
#
_symmetry.space_group_name_H-M   'P 1'
#
loop_
_entity.id
_entity.type
_entity.pdbx_description
1 polymer ?
#
loop_
_entity_poly.entity_id
_entity_poly.type
_entity_poly.pdbx_seq_one_letter_code
_entity_poly.pdbx_strand_id
1 'polypeptide(L)'
;MLTRCPHCRTLFRVTAAQLKIRQGRVRCGGCRENFDALDSLDDEAHFALEPVVPEPVVPEPVVPEPVVPEPVVPEPAPAAAARDWPP
;
A
#
# COMPACT_ATOMS: atom_id res chain seq x y z
N MET A 1 -1.67 -0.60 -15.22
CA MET A 1 -1.24 -2.01 -15.29
C MET A 1 -2.09 -2.84 -14.34
N LEU A 2 -2.75 -3.88 -14.85
CA LEU A 2 -3.29 -4.96 -14.01
C LEU A 2 -2.33 -6.14 -14.04
N THR A 3 -2.43 -6.98 -13.02
CA THR A 3 -1.76 -8.27 -12.94
C THR A 3 -2.74 -9.30 -12.39
N ARG A 4 -2.56 -10.55 -12.83
CA ARG A 4 -3.33 -11.71 -12.36
C ARG A 4 -2.47 -12.60 -11.48
N CYS A 5 -2.97 -12.91 -10.29
CA CYS A 5 -2.28 -13.86 -9.42
C CYS A 5 -2.33 -15.29 -10.00
N PRO A 6 -1.19 -16.01 -10.13
CA PRO A 6 -1.19 -17.39 -10.64
C PRO A 6 -1.82 -18.40 -9.67
N HIS A 7 -1.94 -18.08 -8.38
CA HIS A 7 -2.46 -18.99 -7.36
C HIS A 7 -3.98 -18.93 -7.23
N CYS A 8 -4.56 -17.72 -7.20
CA CYS A 8 -5.99 -17.53 -6.96
C CYS A 8 -6.72 -16.83 -8.11
N ARG A 9 -6.00 -16.48 -9.19
CA ARG A 9 -6.52 -15.78 -10.38
C ARG A 9 -7.17 -14.42 -10.08
N THR A 10 -6.92 -13.86 -8.90
CA THR A 10 -7.35 -12.50 -8.56
C THR A 10 -6.63 -11.48 -9.44
N LEU A 11 -7.40 -10.61 -10.06
CA LEU A 11 -6.95 -9.46 -10.83
C LEU A 11 -6.82 -8.24 -9.92
N PHE A 12 -5.68 -7.56 -9.95
CA PHE A 12 -5.46 -6.36 -9.16
C PHE A 12 -4.52 -5.38 -9.87
N ARG A 13 -4.56 -4.11 -9.46
CA ARG A 13 -3.73 -3.05 -10.04
C ARG A 13 -2.37 -2.98 -9.35
N VAL A 14 -1.34 -2.84 -10.16
CA VAL A 14 0.04 -2.58 -9.72
C VAL A 14 0.58 -1.35 -10.45
N THR A 15 1.41 -0.57 -9.77
CA THR A 15 2.03 0.62 -10.36
C THR A 15 3.49 0.36 -10.74
N ALA A 16 4.00 1.10 -11.72
CA ALA A 16 5.41 1.00 -12.11
C ALA A 16 6.34 1.31 -10.94
N ALA A 17 5.94 2.26 -10.07
CA ALA A 17 6.68 2.60 -8.87
C ALA A 17 6.77 1.42 -7.89
N GLN A 18 5.65 0.70 -7.65
CA GLN A 18 5.64 -0.49 -6.79
C GLN A 18 6.56 -1.59 -7.32
N LEU A 19 6.49 -1.85 -8.64
CA LEU A 19 7.35 -2.86 -9.27
C LEU A 19 8.83 -2.46 -9.21
N LYS A 20 9.17 -1.19 -9.47
CA LYS A 20 10.56 -0.70 -9.37
C LYS A 20 11.13 -0.86 -7.97
N ILE A 21 10.37 -0.51 -6.93
CA ILE A 21 10.81 -0.59 -5.53
C ILE A 21 11.04 -2.04 -5.09
N ARG A 22 10.25 -2.99 -5.62
CA ARG A 22 10.26 -4.40 -5.21
C ARG A 22 10.85 -5.35 -6.25
N GLN A 23 11.60 -4.82 -7.23
CA GLN A 23 12.21 -5.58 -8.33
C GLN A 23 11.22 -6.51 -9.06
N GLY A 24 9.97 -6.06 -9.25
CA GLY A 24 8.93 -6.80 -9.95
C GLY A 24 8.09 -7.74 -9.07
N ARG A 25 8.43 -7.92 -7.79
CA ARG A 25 7.74 -8.85 -6.89
C ARG A 25 6.60 -8.17 -6.12
N VAL A 26 5.44 -8.80 -6.05
CA VAL A 26 4.24 -8.27 -5.38
C VAL A 26 3.54 -9.34 -4.55
N ARG A 27 2.72 -8.92 -3.59
CA ARG A 27 1.86 -9.81 -2.80
C ARG A 27 0.41 -9.69 -3.25
N CYS A 28 -0.24 -10.82 -3.50
CA CYS A 28 -1.65 -10.83 -3.90
C CYS A 28 -2.57 -10.30 -2.78
N GLY A 29 -3.50 -9.41 -3.11
CA GLY A 29 -4.52 -8.94 -2.16
C GLY A 29 -5.57 -9.99 -1.76
N GLY A 30 -5.74 -11.04 -2.57
CA GLY A 30 -6.71 -12.13 -2.33
C GLY A 30 -6.14 -13.27 -1.49
N CYS A 31 -5.11 -13.97 -2.00
CA CYS A 31 -4.52 -15.11 -1.30
C CYS A 31 -3.29 -14.79 -0.46
N ARG A 32 -2.74 -13.57 -0.57
CA ARG A 32 -1.49 -13.14 0.11
C ARG A 32 -0.21 -13.85 -0.33
N GLU A 33 -0.24 -14.57 -1.43
CA GLU A 33 0.95 -15.21 -2.01
C GLU A 33 1.84 -14.18 -2.73
N ASN A 34 3.16 -14.40 -2.67
CA ASN A 34 4.15 -13.55 -3.33
C ASN A 34 4.51 -14.10 -4.71
N PHE A 35 4.52 -13.24 -5.73
CA PHE A 35 4.87 -13.65 -7.09
C PHE A 35 5.47 -12.49 -7.89
N ASP A 36 6.08 -12.80 -9.03
CA ASP A 36 6.61 -11.80 -9.96
C ASP A 36 5.50 -11.25 -10.85
N ALA A 37 5.13 -9.99 -10.61
CA ALA A 37 4.06 -9.34 -11.36
C ALA A 37 4.45 -9.10 -12.82
N LEU A 38 5.75 -8.93 -13.13
CA LEU A 38 6.24 -8.69 -14.49
C LEU A 38 5.92 -9.85 -15.44
N ASP A 39 5.91 -11.08 -14.94
CA ASP A 39 5.60 -12.29 -15.72
C ASP A 39 4.08 -12.48 -15.91
N SER A 40 3.27 -11.84 -15.06
CA SER A 40 1.81 -11.97 -14.99
C SER A 40 1.09 -10.64 -15.21
N LEU A 41 1.64 -9.73 -16.03
CA LEU A 41 0.99 -8.47 -16.39
C LEU A 41 -0.11 -8.71 -17.44
N ASP A 42 -1.30 -8.18 -17.19
CA ASP A 42 -2.35 -8.08 -18.20
C ASP A 42 -2.26 -6.68 -18.84
N ASP A 43 -1.79 -6.62 -20.10
CA ASP A 43 -1.55 -5.38 -20.85
C ASP A 43 -2.85 -4.66 -21.29
N GLU A 44 -3.96 -5.39 -21.35
CA GLU A 44 -5.31 -4.92 -21.77
C GLU A 44 -5.98 -3.95 -20.77
N ALA A 45 -5.40 -3.79 -19.58
CA ALA A 45 -6.02 -3.07 -18.48
C ALA A 45 -5.76 -1.55 -18.45
N HIS A 46 -5.13 -1.01 -19.49
CA HIS A 46 -4.78 0.40 -19.57
C HIS A 46 -5.99 1.35 -19.73
N PHE A 47 -7.19 0.85 -19.99
CA PHE A 47 -8.27 1.69 -20.55
C PHE A 47 -9.46 2.06 -19.65
N ALA A 48 -9.54 1.67 -18.38
CA ALA A 48 -10.76 1.95 -17.59
C ALA A 48 -10.49 2.48 -16.19
N LEU A 49 -9.86 3.66 -16.10
CA LEU A 49 -9.95 4.52 -14.93
C LEU A 49 -10.21 5.94 -15.41
N GLU A 50 -11.43 6.20 -15.88
CA GLU A 50 -11.94 7.57 -15.74
C GLU A 50 -11.96 7.87 -14.23
N PRO A 51 -11.23 8.90 -13.76
CA PRO A 51 -11.27 9.27 -12.36
C PRO A 51 -12.66 9.81 -12.05
N VAL A 52 -13.49 9.01 -11.39
CA VAL A 52 -14.62 9.56 -10.62
C VAL A 52 -13.98 10.37 -9.50
N VAL A 53 -13.89 11.68 -9.69
CA VAL A 53 -13.56 12.64 -8.65
C VAL A 53 -14.72 12.65 -7.66
N PRO A 54 -14.58 12.12 -6.43
CA PRO A 54 -15.54 12.42 -5.40
C PRO A 54 -15.41 13.92 -5.08
N GLU A 55 -16.48 14.68 -5.25
CA GLU A 55 -16.54 16.07 -4.77
C GLU A 55 -16.18 16.08 -3.28
N PRO A 56 -15.17 16.86 -2.85
CA PRO A 56 -14.79 16.95 -1.46
C PRO A 56 -15.91 17.68 -0.70
N VAL A 57 -16.75 16.92 0.00
CA VAL A 57 -17.59 17.47 1.06
C VAL A 57 -16.64 17.88 2.18
N VAL A 58 -16.42 19.19 2.33
CA VAL A 58 -15.64 19.80 3.42
C VAL A 58 -16.46 19.70 4.71
N PRO A 59 -16.07 18.89 5.72
CA PRO A 59 -16.62 19.05 7.05
C PRO A 59 -16.01 20.32 7.69
N GLU A 60 -16.85 21.22 8.17
CA GLU A 60 -16.42 22.40 8.93
C GLU A 60 -15.62 21.95 10.18
N PRO A 61 -14.40 22.47 10.40
CA PRO A 61 -13.59 22.09 11.56
C PRO A 61 -14.16 22.72 12.83
N VAL A 62 -14.87 21.93 13.64
CA VAL A 62 -15.11 22.26 15.04
C VAL A 62 -13.77 22.10 15.76
N VAL A 63 -13.18 23.21 16.21
CA VAL A 63 -11.95 23.25 17.01
C VAL A 63 -12.24 22.78 18.44
N PRO A 64 -11.69 21.63 18.91
CA PRO A 64 -11.67 21.32 20.33
C PRO A 64 -10.55 22.14 21.01
N GLU A 65 -10.87 22.76 22.15
CA GLU A 65 -9.91 23.49 22.98
C GLU A 65 -8.76 22.58 23.45
N PRO A 66 -7.49 23.01 23.35
CA PRO A 66 -6.34 22.18 23.71
C PRO A 66 -6.21 22.04 25.23
N VAL A 67 -6.60 20.87 25.75
CA VAL A 67 -6.17 20.44 27.08
C VAL A 67 -4.71 20.02 26.99
N VAL A 68 -3.82 20.80 27.60
CA VAL A 68 -2.38 20.51 27.72
C VAL A 68 -2.17 19.26 28.59
N PRO A 69 -1.63 18.15 28.06
CA PRO A 69 -1.17 17.05 28.90
C PRO A 69 0.23 17.35 29.45
N GLU A 70 0.44 17.11 30.75
CA GLU A 70 1.74 17.20 31.40
C GLU A 70 2.75 16.21 30.77
N PRO A 71 4.04 16.60 30.66
CA PRO A 71 5.04 15.78 29.98
C PRO A 71 5.43 14.58 30.86
N VAL A 72 4.92 13.39 30.50
CA VAL A 72 5.48 12.12 30.97
C VAL A 72 6.76 11.87 30.20
N VAL A 73 7.91 11.95 30.87
CA VAL A 73 9.23 11.56 30.34
C VAL A 73 9.26 10.04 30.12
N PRO A 74 9.47 9.54 28.89
CA PRO A 74 9.76 8.12 28.68
C PRO A 74 11.26 7.84 28.89
N GLU A 75 11.58 6.82 29.70
CA GLU A 75 12.91 6.20 29.76
C GLU A 75 13.34 5.66 28.38
N PRO A 76 14.66 5.60 28.08
CA PRO A 76 15.14 5.19 26.78
C PRO A 76 14.95 3.67 26.56
N ALA A 77 14.10 3.31 25.61
CA ALA A 77 14.02 1.94 25.09
C ALA A 77 15.27 1.64 24.23
N PRO A 78 15.87 0.44 24.33
CA PRO A 78 17.07 0.11 23.58
C PRO A 78 16.77 -0.02 22.08
N ALA A 79 17.70 0.44 21.25
CA ALA A 79 17.67 0.28 19.81
C ALA A 79 17.71 -1.22 19.44
N ALA A 80 16.56 -1.79 19.08
CA ALA A 80 16.49 -3.09 18.43
C ALA A 80 16.85 -2.91 16.95
N ALA A 81 18.14 -3.11 16.67
CA ALA A 81 18.63 -3.38 15.34
C ALA A 81 17.92 -4.62 14.75
N ALA A 82 17.52 -4.48 13.47
CA ALA A 82 17.48 -5.48 12.40
C ALA A 82 16.81 -6.84 12.69
N ARG A 83 15.86 -7.27 11.83
CA ARG A 83 15.97 -8.43 10.89
C ARG A 83 14.54 -8.99 10.70
N ASP A 84 14.02 -9.48 9.57
CA ASP A 84 14.55 -10.16 8.39
C ASP A 84 13.59 -9.94 7.19
N TRP A 85 14.10 -9.54 6.03
CA TRP A 85 13.41 -9.77 4.75
C TRP A 85 14.09 -10.97 4.08
N PRO A 86 13.47 -12.17 4.04
CA PRO A 86 14.07 -13.31 3.38
C PRO A 86 13.86 -13.25 1.84
N PRO A 87 14.73 -13.93 1.07
CA PRO A 87 14.58 -14.11 -0.38
C PRO A 87 13.37 -15.00 -0.75
#